data_AF-R7B3V6-F1
#
_entry.id   AF-R7B3V6-F1
#
_cell.length_a   1.000
_cell.length_b   1.000
_cell.length_c   1.000
_cell.angle_alpha   90.00
_cell.angle_beta   90.00
_cell.angle_gamma   90.00
#
_symmetry.space_group_name_H-M   'P 1'
#
loop_
_entity.id
_entity.type
_entity.pdbx_description
1 polymer ?
#
loop_
_entity_poly.entity_id
_entity_poly.type
_entity_poly.pdbx_seq_one_letter_code
_entity_poly.pdbx_strand_id
1 'polypeptide(L)'
;MTKLIKVQKGQDGAVLVVGLDDALEDAKPVPVMDVAEVVVLEQRIAQEGTSLYTLMTRAGKAVAEAVCQHAPVGSRIVVLAGSGNNGGDGWVAAEDLAEQGYNVVLITRAPAAEIKAEPAKTAALKAEETGSFRVEVDLGRGAIEEELKRADVVVDAILGTGFSHSEVREPYASWIALANEVCGCKPECSGKGTGEGAWLIAVDCPSGLNAQTGTAAQACIRADETITMLAVKTGLLVPEAAPYVGQLRLALLESE
;
A
#
# COMPACT_ATOMS: atom_id res chain seq x y z
N MET A 1 -6.89 -8.07 15.14
CA MET A 1 -6.41 -6.67 15.00
C MET A 1 -4.96 -6.69 14.58
N THR A 2 -4.65 -6.25 13.35
CA THR A 2 -3.26 -6.16 12.93
C THR A 2 -2.64 -4.91 13.57
N LYS A 3 -1.50 -5.07 14.26
CA LYS A 3 -0.83 -3.91 14.86
C LYS A 3 -0.02 -3.21 13.78
N LEU A 4 -0.54 -2.11 13.25
CA LEU A 4 0.25 -1.18 12.44
C LEU A 4 1.21 -0.41 13.35
N ILE A 5 2.50 -0.56 13.08
CA ILE A 5 3.55 -0.01 13.92
C ILE A 5 4.23 1.17 13.23
N LYS A 6 4.26 2.34 13.87
CA LYS A 6 4.96 3.51 13.31
C LYS A 6 6.47 3.28 13.34
N VAL A 7 7.12 3.53 12.21
CA VAL A 7 8.56 3.39 12.03
C VAL A 7 9.24 4.76 12.13
N GLN A 8 10.26 4.88 12.99
CA GLN A 8 11.12 6.06 13.06
C GLN A 8 12.60 5.67 12.98
N LYS A 9 13.39 6.50 12.30
CA LYS A 9 14.85 6.36 12.27
C LYS A 9 15.44 6.97 13.54
N GLY A 10 16.03 6.15 14.39
CA GLY A 10 16.78 6.58 15.57
C GLY A 10 18.08 7.29 15.20
N GLN A 11 18.64 8.04 16.16
CA GLN A 11 19.87 8.84 15.95
C GLN A 11 21.09 7.98 15.58
N ASP A 12 21.12 6.72 16.01
CA ASP A 12 22.21 5.78 15.72
C ASP A 12 21.98 4.93 14.45
N GLY A 13 20.98 5.27 13.64
CA GLY A 13 20.59 4.51 12.45
C GLY A 13 19.71 3.29 12.71
N ALA A 14 19.46 2.94 13.99
CA ALA A 14 18.48 1.92 14.37
C ALA A 14 17.07 2.33 13.94
N VAL A 15 16.29 1.39 13.43
CA VAL A 15 14.89 1.60 13.06
C VAL A 15 14.01 1.18 14.24
N LEU A 16 13.34 2.15 14.83
CA LEU A 16 12.63 2.02 16.10
C LEU A 16 11.12 2.03 15.88
N VAL A 17 10.44 1.16 16.61
CA VAL A 17 8.98 1.22 16.82
C VAL A 17 8.66 2.32 17.81
N VAL A 18 7.69 3.18 17.48
CA VAL A 18 7.01 3.98 18.51
C VAL A 18 5.56 3.50 18.54
N GLY A 19 5.11 2.94 19.67
CA GLY A 19 3.68 2.69 19.89
C GLY A 19 2.92 4.01 19.75
N LEU A 20 1.64 3.96 19.36
CA LEU A 20 0.84 5.19 19.14
C LEU A 20 0.86 6.15 20.34
N ASP A 21 1.13 5.63 21.56
CA ASP A 21 1.22 6.37 22.83
C ASP A 21 2.52 6.11 23.64
N ASP A 22 3.49 5.35 23.12
CA ASP A 22 4.67 4.94 23.90
C ASP A 22 5.84 5.94 23.75
N ALA A 23 6.58 6.15 24.84
CA ALA A 23 7.83 6.92 24.80
C ALA A 23 8.89 6.17 23.98
N LEU A 24 9.81 6.91 23.34
CA LEU A 24 10.94 6.36 22.55
C LEU A 24 11.80 5.34 23.33
N GLU A 25 11.73 5.36 24.67
CA GLU A 25 12.45 4.46 25.57
C GLU A 25 11.91 3.01 25.57
N ASP A 26 10.67 2.78 25.12
CA ASP A 26 10.04 1.45 25.00
C ASP A 26 10.11 0.84 23.58
N ALA A 27 10.85 1.50 22.69
CA ALA A 27 10.96 1.10 21.29
C ALA A 27 11.67 -0.25 21.10
N LYS A 28 10.99 -1.20 20.44
CA LYS A 28 11.61 -2.46 19.99
C LYS A 28 12.23 -2.28 18.59
N PRO A 29 13.34 -2.98 18.27
CA PRO A 29 13.86 -3.00 16.91
C PRO A 29 12.85 -3.69 15.98
N VAL A 30 12.58 -3.09 14.82
CA VAL A 30 11.86 -3.77 13.73
C VAL A 30 12.84 -4.52 12.82
N PRO A 31 12.44 -5.65 12.23
CA PRO A 31 13.25 -6.28 11.20
C PRO A 31 13.38 -5.33 10.00
N VAL A 32 14.64 -5.02 9.66
CA VAL A 32 15.01 -4.37 8.39
C VAL A 32 15.62 -5.45 7.53
N MET A 33 15.06 -5.65 6.34
CA MET A 33 15.43 -6.74 5.45
C MET A 33 15.59 -6.23 4.02
N ASP A 34 16.49 -6.88 3.28
CA ASP A 34 16.54 -6.74 1.84
C ASP A 34 15.35 -7.49 1.19
N VAL A 35 15.08 -7.25 -0.09
CA VAL A 35 13.91 -7.84 -0.77
C VAL A 35 14.03 -9.37 -0.84
N ALA A 36 15.24 -9.92 -0.99
CA ALA A 36 15.45 -11.36 -1.06
C ALA A 36 15.20 -12.04 0.30
N GLU A 37 15.59 -11.39 1.39
CA GLU A 37 15.33 -11.83 2.77
C GLU A 37 13.83 -11.87 3.07
N VAL A 38 13.06 -10.86 2.63
CA VAL A 38 11.59 -10.87 2.76
C VAL A 38 10.97 -12.04 2.01
N VAL A 39 11.40 -12.32 0.78
CA VAL A 39 10.92 -13.48 0.00
C VAL A 39 11.22 -14.80 0.72
N VAL A 40 12.43 -14.93 1.30
CA VAL A 40 12.80 -16.11 2.09
C VAL A 40 11.93 -16.23 3.35
N LEU A 41 11.63 -15.11 4.01
CA LEU A 41 10.74 -15.08 5.18
C LEU A 41 9.32 -15.52 4.82
N GLU A 42 8.73 -15.01 3.73
CA GLU A 42 7.42 -15.43 3.23
C GLU A 42 7.37 -16.94 2.95
N GLN A 43 8.40 -17.48 2.30
CA GLN A 43 8.50 -18.91 2.02
C GLN A 43 8.61 -19.74 3.30
N ARG A 44 9.35 -19.27 4.30
CA ARG A 44 9.45 -19.94 5.61
C ARG A 44 8.10 -19.96 6.31
N ILE A 45 7.41 -18.83 6.37
CA ILE A 45 6.07 -18.72 6.98
C ILE A 45 5.08 -19.66 6.28
N ALA A 46 5.16 -19.77 4.95
CA ALA A 46 4.38 -20.72 4.17
C ALA A 46 4.69 -22.18 4.50
N GLN A 47 5.96 -22.53 4.67
CA GLN A 47 6.39 -23.88 5.07
C GLN A 47 5.96 -24.22 6.51
N GLU A 48 5.87 -23.22 7.38
CA GLU A 48 5.41 -23.35 8.77
C GLU A 48 3.88 -23.39 8.91
N GLY A 49 3.14 -23.29 7.79
CA GLY A 49 1.71 -23.60 7.72
C GLY A 49 0.79 -22.41 7.45
N THR A 50 1.31 -21.18 7.34
CA THR A 50 0.49 -20.01 6.95
C THR A 50 0.58 -19.79 5.44
N SER A 51 -0.50 -20.10 4.71
CA SER A 51 -0.49 -19.96 3.25
C SER A 51 -0.18 -18.53 2.78
N LEU A 52 0.41 -18.37 1.59
CA LEU A 52 0.63 -17.06 0.98
C LEU A 52 -0.68 -16.27 0.80
N TYR A 53 -1.79 -16.97 0.52
CA TYR A 53 -3.11 -16.34 0.45
C TYR A 53 -3.52 -15.76 1.81
N THR A 54 -3.27 -16.48 2.91
CA THR A 54 -3.52 -15.99 4.26
C THR A 54 -2.67 -14.76 4.58
N LEU A 55 -1.40 -14.74 4.17
CA LEU A 55 -0.55 -13.55 4.32
C LEU A 55 -1.11 -12.35 3.56
N MET A 56 -1.51 -12.53 2.30
CA MET A 56 -2.17 -11.50 1.49
C MET A 56 -3.48 -11.01 2.14
N THR A 57 -4.29 -11.91 2.69
CA THR A 57 -5.50 -11.51 3.43
C THR A 57 -5.16 -10.64 4.64
N ARG A 58 -4.10 -10.97 5.40
CA ARG A 58 -3.66 -10.15 6.53
C ARG A 58 -3.10 -8.80 6.07
N ALA A 59 -2.34 -8.78 4.97
CA ALA A 59 -1.76 -7.57 4.40
C ALA A 59 -2.85 -6.59 3.95
N GLY A 60 -3.83 -7.06 3.17
CA GLY A 60 -4.96 -6.22 2.75
C GLY A 60 -5.78 -5.69 3.92
N LYS A 61 -6.02 -6.50 4.97
CA LYS A 61 -6.68 -6.04 6.20
C LYS A 61 -5.88 -4.97 6.94
N ALA A 62 -4.55 -5.09 6.98
CA ALA A 62 -3.70 -4.05 7.57
C ALA A 62 -3.78 -2.73 6.78
N VAL A 63 -3.90 -2.79 5.45
CA VAL A 63 -4.15 -1.61 4.60
C VAL A 63 -5.52 -1.02 4.90
N ALA A 64 -6.57 -1.83 5.00
CA ALA A 64 -7.91 -1.37 5.36
C ALA A 64 -7.93 -0.67 6.73
N GLU A 65 -7.27 -1.26 7.74
CA GLU A 65 -7.09 -0.64 9.05
C GLU A 65 -6.36 0.72 8.98
N ALA A 66 -5.39 0.89 8.08
CA ALA A 66 -4.73 2.18 7.87
C ALA A 66 -5.69 3.21 7.29
N VAL A 67 -6.48 2.84 6.28
CA VAL A 67 -7.51 3.70 5.66
C VAL A 67 -8.51 4.18 6.71
N CYS A 68 -8.97 3.28 7.59
CA CYS A 68 -9.93 3.61 8.66
C CYS A 68 -9.42 4.65 9.68
N GLN A 69 -8.10 4.89 9.76
CA GLN A 69 -7.53 5.91 10.64
C GLN A 69 -7.56 7.32 10.02
N HIS A 70 -7.79 7.43 8.71
CA HIS A 70 -7.72 8.70 7.97
C HIS A 70 -9.05 9.17 7.43
N ALA A 71 -10.05 8.28 7.30
CA ALA A 71 -11.37 8.64 6.82
C ALA A 71 -12.47 7.94 7.63
N PRO A 72 -13.61 8.61 7.89
CA PRO A 72 -14.77 7.99 8.54
C PRO A 72 -15.46 6.99 7.61
N VAL A 73 -16.19 6.04 8.20
CA VAL A 73 -17.07 5.11 7.44
C VAL A 73 -18.02 5.90 6.53
N GLY A 74 -18.22 5.41 5.31
CA GLY A 74 -18.99 6.07 4.25
C GLY A 74 -18.16 6.98 3.34
N SER A 75 -16.90 7.27 3.69
CA SER A 75 -15.96 7.96 2.80
C SER A 75 -15.68 7.18 1.52
N ARG A 76 -15.28 7.91 0.48
CA ARG A 76 -14.94 7.35 -0.82
C ARG A 76 -13.48 6.93 -0.88
N ILE A 77 -13.26 5.66 -1.16
CA ILE A 77 -11.92 5.07 -1.28
C ILE A 77 -11.69 4.65 -2.72
N VAL A 78 -10.58 5.07 -3.31
CA VAL A 78 -10.15 4.61 -4.62
C VAL A 78 -8.92 3.73 -4.47
N VAL A 79 -9.00 2.48 -4.93
CA VAL A 79 -7.87 1.54 -4.92
C VAL A 79 -7.34 1.39 -6.34
N LEU A 80 -6.09 1.76 -6.57
CA LEU A 80 -5.39 1.53 -7.84
C LEU A 80 -4.65 0.19 -7.74
N ALA A 81 -5.15 -0.84 -8.42
CA ALA A 81 -4.64 -2.20 -8.29
C ALA A 81 -3.86 -2.65 -9.53
N GLY A 82 -2.66 -3.20 -9.28
CA GLY A 82 -1.85 -3.85 -10.31
C GLY A 82 -2.23 -5.31 -10.52
N SER A 83 -1.51 -5.99 -11.43
CA SER A 83 -1.77 -7.40 -11.77
C SER A 83 -0.90 -8.41 -10.98
N GLY A 84 -0.15 -7.95 -9.98
CA GLY A 84 0.73 -8.75 -9.13
C GLY A 84 0.20 -8.89 -7.70
N ASN A 85 1.04 -9.40 -6.80
CA ASN A 85 0.66 -9.63 -5.40
C ASN A 85 0.26 -8.34 -4.66
N ASN A 86 0.95 -7.21 -4.92
CA ASN A 86 0.55 -5.92 -4.37
C ASN A 86 -0.89 -5.54 -4.73
N GLY A 87 -1.28 -5.83 -5.98
CA GLY A 87 -2.67 -5.63 -6.43
C GLY A 87 -3.64 -6.56 -5.69
N GLY A 88 -3.24 -7.81 -5.44
CA GLY A 88 -4.00 -8.76 -4.62
C GLY A 88 -4.25 -8.25 -3.19
N ASP A 89 -3.26 -7.62 -2.55
CA ASP A 89 -3.44 -6.95 -1.26
C ASP A 89 -4.47 -5.81 -1.36
N GLY A 90 -4.45 -5.05 -2.46
CA GLY A 90 -5.45 -4.03 -2.78
C GLY A 90 -6.86 -4.58 -2.97
N TRP A 91 -7.02 -5.74 -3.61
CA TRP A 91 -8.31 -6.42 -3.74
C TRP A 91 -8.89 -6.85 -2.40
N VAL A 92 -8.06 -7.41 -1.52
CA VAL A 92 -8.46 -7.75 -0.14
C VAL A 92 -8.83 -6.48 0.63
N ALA A 93 -8.03 -5.42 0.54
CA ALA A 93 -8.31 -4.17 1.23
C ALA A 93 -9.64 -3.56 0.76
N ALA A 94 -9.92 -3.62 -0.55
CA ALA A 94 -11.18 -3.12 -1.12
C ALA A 94 -12.40 -3.88 -0.59
N GLU A 95 -12.34 -5.21 -0.55
CA GLU A 95 -13.39 -6.06 0.02
C GLU A 95 -13.62 -5.75 1.50
N ASP A 96 -12.56 -5.75 2.31
CA ASP A 96 -12.66 -5.51 3.76
C ASP A 96 -13.19 -4.10 4.09
N LEU A 97 -12.78 -3.07 3.34
CA LEU A 97 -13.33 -1.71 3.47
C LEU A 97 -14.80 -1.63 3.05
N ALA A 98 -15.20 -2.33 2.00
CA ALA A 98 -16.59 -2.36 1.57
C ALA A 98 -17.50 -3.01 2.62
N GLU A 99 -17.04 -4.13 3.22
CA GLU A 99 -17.73 -4.79 4.34
C GLU A 99 -17.86 -3.89 5.58
N GLN A 100 -16.89 -3.00 5.81
CA GLN A 100 -16.94 -1.98 6.87
C GLN A 100 -17.81 -0.76 6.54
N GLY A 101 -18.39 -0.69 5.33
CA GLY A 101 -19.34 0.36 4.93
C GLY A 101 -18.73 1.58 4.23
N TYR A 102 -17.51 1.46 3.68
CA TYR A 102 -16.92 2.50 2.82
C TYR A 102 -17.45 2.43 1.39
N ASN A 103 -17.40 3.56 0.67
CA ASN A 103 -17.72 3.60 -0.76
C ASN A 103 -16.45 3.33 -1.57
N VAL A 104 -16.22 2.07 -1.91
CA VAL A 104 -14.98 1.62 -2.56
C VAL A 104 -15.13 1.52 -4.07
N VAL A 105 -14.15 2.06 -4.79
CA VAL A 105 -13.95 1.87 -6.23
C VAL A 105 -12.54 1.32 -6.45
N LEU A 106 -12.44 0.11 -6.99
CA LEU A 106 -11.17 -0.48 -7.38
C LEU A 106 -10.97 -0.33 -8.88
N ILE A 107 -9.84 0.25 -9.29
CA ILE A 107 -9.45 0.45 -10.68
C ILE A 107 -8.32 -0.52 -11.02
N THR A 108 -8.52 -1.36 -12.02
CA THR A 108 -7.58 -2.39 -12.47
C THR A 108 -7.40 -2.39 -13.98
N ARG A 109 -6.25 -2.84 -14.48
CA ARG A 109 -5.97 -2.89 -15.93
C ARG A 109 -6.71 -4.03 -16.62
N ALA A 110 -6.91 -5.13 -15.90
CA ALA A 110 -7.48 -6.35 -16.44
C ALA A 110 -8.51 -6.93 -15.46
N PRO A 111 -9.52 -7.65 -15.95
CA PRO A 111 -10.48 -8.35 -15.10
C PRO A 111 -9.77 -9.33 -14.14
N ALA A 112 -10.38 -9.63 -12.99
CA ALA A 112 -9.81 -10.55 -12.01
C ALA A 112 -9.43 -11.91 -12.63
N ALA A 113 -10.25 -12.43 -13.55
CA ALA A 113 -10.02 -13.69 -14.25
C ALA A 113 -8.72 -13.73 -15.08
N GLU A 114 -8.20 -12.58 -15.51
CA GLU A 114 -6.99 -12.44 -16.33
C GLU A 114 -5.72 -12.22 -15.50
N ILE A 115 -5.83 -11.99 -14.19
CA ILE A 115 -4.68 -11.94 -13.29
C ILE A 115 -4.00 -13.31 -13.32
N LYS A 116 -2.66 -13.30 -13.45
CA LYS A 116 -1.84 -14.52 -13.53
C LYS A 116 -1.10 -14.83 -12.24
N ALA A 117 -0.82 -13.81 -11.43
CA ALA A 117 -0.09 -13.98 -10.19
C ALA A 117 -1.00 -14.63 -9.14
N GLU A 118 -0.51 -15.68 -8.48
CA GLU A 118 -1.13 -16.22 -7.27
C GLU A 118 -0.32 -15.77 -6.05
N PRO A 119 -0.97 -15.40 -4.94
CA PRO A 119 -2.41 -15.57 -4.66
C PRO A 119 -3.33 -14.42 -5.14
N ALA A 120 -2.80 -13.42 -5.87
CA ALA A 120 -3.55 -12.23 -6.27
C ALA A 120 -4.83 -12.54 -7.08
N LYS A 121 -4.75 -13.49 -8.03
CA LYS A 121 -5.90 -13.92 -8.82
C LYS A 121 -7.00 -14.50 -7.92
N THR A 122 -6.63 -15.39 -6.99
CA THR A 122 -7.59 -15.97 -6.04
C THR A 122 -8.27 -14.90 -5.20
N ALA A 123 -7.52 -13.90 -4.71
CA ALA A 123 -8.08 -12.79 -3.95
C ALA A 123 -9.05 -11.94 -4.78
N ALA A 124 -8.65 -11.57 -5.99
CA ALA A 124 -9.49 -10.75 -6.88
C ALA A 124 -10.80 -11.45 -7.27
N LEU A 125 -10.75 -12.76 -7.59
CA LEU A 125 -11.95 -13.53 -7.95
C LEU A 125 -12.93 -13.65 -6.79
N LYS A 126 -12.43 -13.85 -5.57
CA LYS A 126 -13.29 -13.90 -4.37
C LYS A 126 -13.92 -12.55 -4.07
N ALA A 127 -13.12 -11.49 -4.12
CA ALA A 127 -13.60 -10.13 -3.91
C ALA A 127 -14.69 -9.74 -4.93
N GLU A 128 -14.51 -10.07 -6.22
CA GLU A 128 -15.57 -9.88 -7.24
C GLU A 128 -16.82 -10.72 -6.97
N GLU A 129 -16.68 -11.96 -6.49
CA GLU A 129 -17.82 -12.84 -6.17
C GLU A 129 -18.71 -12.27 -5.05
N THR A 130 -18.14 -11.57 -4.07
CA THR A 130 -18.94 -10.90 -3.04
C THR A 130 -19.80 -9.76 -3.58
N GLY A 131 -19.34 -9.10 -4.65
CA GLY A 131 -20.03 -7.98 -5.29
C GLY A 131 -20.25 -6.78 -4.36
N SER A 132 -19.39 -6.61 -3.34
CA SER A 132 -19.56 -5.61 -2.28
C SER A 132 -19.09 -4.20 -2.65
N PHE A 133 -18.30 -4.04 -3.72
CA PHE A 133 -17.77 -2.75 -4.20
C PHE A 133 -17.74 -2.66 -5.73
N ARG A 134 -17.46 -1.45 -6.26
CA ARG A 134 -17.37 -1.22 -7.70
C ARG A 134 -15.97 -1.55 -8.22
N VAL A 135 -15.90 -2.38 -9.26
CA VAL A 135 -14.67 -2.66 -10.01
C VAL A 135 -14.75 -1.98 -11.37
N GLU A 136 -13.72 -1.21 -11.69
CA GLU A 136 -13.58 -0.51 -12.96
C GLU A 136 -12.35 -1.04 -13.70
N VAL A 137 -12.56 -1.57 -14.91
CA VAL A 137 -11.52 -2.24 -15.69
C VAL A 137 -11.11 -1.36 -16.88
N ASP A 138 -9.81 -1.15 -17.04
CA ASP A 138 -9.20 -0.43 -18.17
C ASP A 138 -9.81 0.97 -18.41
N LEU A 139 -10.07 1.70 -17.32
CA LEU A 139 -10.58 3.06 -17.42
C LEU A 139 -9.61 3.99 -18.16
N GLY A 140 -10.17 4.84 -19.00
CA GLY A 140 -9.42 5.93 -19.62
C GLY A 140 -8.99 6.98 -18.60
N ARG A 141 -7.89 7.68 -18.90
CA ARG A 141 -7.26 8.71 -18.04
C ARG A 141 -8.28 9.67 -17.40
N GLY A 142 -9.23 10.19 -18.18
CA GLY A 142 -10.21 11.17 -17.68
C GLY A 142 -11.17 10.61 -16.63
N ALA A 143 -11.62 9.36 -16.78
CA ALA A 143 -12.49 8.71 -15.79
C ALA A 143 -11.73 8.43 -14.49
N ILE A 144 -10.46 7.99 -14.58
CA ILE A 144 -9.60 7.80 -13.40
C ILE A 144 -9.40 9.12 -12.68
N GLU A 145 -9.15 10.21 -13.40
CA GLU A 145 -9.00 11.55 -12.81
C GLU A 145 -10.26 11.99 -12.06
N GLU A 146 -11.46 11.72 -12.58
CA GLU A 146 -12.73 12.02 -11.89
C GLU A 146 -12.93 11.19 -10.62
N GLU A 147 -12.54 9.90 -10.65
CA GLU A 147 -12.59 9.03 -9.48
C GLU A 147 -11.65 9.53 -8.38
N LEU A 148 -10.40 9.83 -8.74
CA LEU A 148 -9.38 10.34 -7.81
C LEU A 148 -9.78 11.69 -7.20
N LYS A 149 -10.35 12.62 -7.98
CA LYS A 149 -10.78 13.95 -7.48
C LYS A 149 -11.90 13.88 -6.44
N ARG A 150 -12.64 12.77 -6.40
CA ARG A 150 -13.74 12.56 -5.46
C ARG A 150 -13.34 11.68 -4.27
N ALA A 151 -12.14 11.12 -4.28
CA ALA A 151 -11.67 10.24 -3.23
C ALA A 151 -11.36 11.04 -1.96
N ASP A 152 -11.66 10.44 -0.81
CA ASP A 152 -11.15 10.89 0.49
C ASP A 152 -9.78 10.24 0.76
N VAL A 153 -9.61 8.99 0.33
CA VAL A 153 -8.36 8.23 0.42
C VAL A 153 -8.12 7.48 -0.89
N VAL A 154 -6.87 7.51 -1.36
CA VAL A 154 -6.39 6.72 -2.49
C VAL A 154 -5.41 5.68 -1.97
N VAL A 155 -5.58 4.43 -2.39
CA VAL A 155 -4.68 3.31 -2.08
C VAL A 155 -3.90 2.95 -3.34
N ASP A 156 -2.59 3.16 -3.29
CA ASP A 156 -1.64 2.69 -4.28
C ASP A 156 -1.28 1.22 -4.01
N ALA A 157 -1.93 0.32 -4.74
CA ALA A 157 -1.68 -1.12 -4.75
C ALA A 157 -1.17 -1.57 -6.13
N ILE A 158 -0.46 -0.70 -6.87
CA ILE A 158 -0.08 -0.98 -8.26
C ILE A 158 1.14 -1.90 -8.34
N LEU A 159 2.26 -1.49 -7.74
CA LEU A 159 3.55 -2.18 -7.77
C LEU A 159 4.13 -2.20 -6.36
N GLY A 160 4.55 -3.39 -5.90
CA GLY A 160 5.23 -3.55 -4.60
C GLY A 160 6.72 -3.84 -4.77
N THR A 161 7.28 -4.56 -3.80
CA THR A 161 8.69 -5.01 -3.73
C THR A 161 9.26 -5.67 -4.99
N GLY A 162 8.43 -6.28 -5.84
CA GLY A 162 8.89 -6.87 -7.11
C GLY A 162 9.35 -5.88 -8.17
N PHE A 163 9.10 -4.58 -7.99
CA PHE A 163 9.55 -3.54 -8.93
C PHE A 163 11.05 -3.28 -8.79
N SER A 164 11.79 -3.52 -9.90
CA SER A 164 13.24 -3.38 -9.95
C SER A 164 13.74 -2.62 -11.19
N HIS A 165 12.81 -1.98 -11.92
CA HIS A 165 13.11 -1.32 -13.20
C HIS A 165 13.30 0.18 -13.04
N SER A 166 13.92 0.83 -14.02
CA SER A 166 14.05 2.30 -14.06
C SER A 166 12.81 3.02 -14.58
N GLU A 167 11.90 2.28 -15.21
CA GLU A 167 10.69 2.82 -15.86
C GLU A 167 9.46 2.02 -15.47
N VAL A 168 8.35 2.72 -15.21
CA VAL A 168 7.03 2.12 -15.04
C VAL A 168 6.36 2.06 -16.41
N ARG A 169 5.76 0.90 -16.75
CA ARG A 169 5.06 0.72 -18.03
C ARG A 169 3.64 1.30 -17.96
N GLU A 170 3.13 1.73 -19.11
CA GLU A 170 1.72 2.11 -19.23
C GLU A 170 0.79 0.91 -19.01
N PRO A 171 -0.43 1.13 -18.46
CA PRO A 171 -0.98 2.43 -18.09
C PRO A 171 -0.61 2.90 -16.67
N TYR A 172 0.17 2.12 -15.92
CA TYR A 172 0.49 2.41 -14.53
C TYR A 172 1.30 3.69 -14.36
N ALA A 173 2.17 4.05 -15.31
CA ALA A 173 2.88 5.33 -15.27
C ALA A 173 1.92 6.52 -15.31
N SER A 174 0.91 6.48 -16.18
CA SER A 174 -0.15 7.50 -16.24
C SER A 174 -0.99 7.56 -14.96
N TRP A 175 -1.29 6.41 -14.35
CA TRP A 175 -2.05 6.35 -13.10
C TRP A 175 -1.29 6.96 -11.94
N ILE A 176 0.01 6.65 -11.83
CA ILE A 176 0.90 7.22 -10.81
C ILE A 176 0.99 8.73 -10.97
N ALA A 177 1.18 9.22 -12.20
CA ALA A 177 1.24 10.66 -12.48
C ALA A 177 -0.06 11.37 -12.06
N LEU A 178 -1.22 10.80 -12.41
CA LEU A 178 -2.53 11.32 -12.01
C LEU A 178 -2.73 11.30 -10.49
N ALA A 179 -2.42 10.20 -9.81
CA ALA A 179 -2.56 10.11 -8.36
C ALA A 179 -1.72 11.19 -7.67
N ASN A 180 -0.47 11.38 -8.08
CA ASN A 180 0.38 12.44 -7.57
C ASN A 180 -0.15 13.85 -7.87
N GLU A 181 -0.70 14.08 -9.07
CA GLU A 181 -1.27 15.38 -9.48
C GLU A 181 -2.54 15.73 -8.67
N VAL A 182 -3.40 14.75 -8.45
CA VAL A 182 -4.72 14.95 -7.80
C VAL A 182 -4.62 14.93 -6.28
N CYS A 183 -3.78 14.06 -5.71
CA CYS A 183 -3.60 13.96 -4.26
C CYS A 183 -2.54 14.95 -3.75
N GLY A 184 -1.55 15.29 -4.58
CA GLY A 184 -0.33 15.98 -4.15
C GLY A 184 -0.29 17.47 -4.44
N CYS A 185 -0.33 18.27 -3.36
CA CYS A 185 0.74 19.22 -3.01
C CYS A 185 0.58 19.68 -1.55
N LYS A 186 1.24 19.00 -0.60
CA LYS A 186 1.61 19.61 0.69
C LYS A 186 3.12 19.50 0.92
N PRO A 187 3.90 20.51 0.50
CA PRO A 187 5.22 20.68 1.07
C PRO A 187 5.00 21.09 2.54
N GLU A 188 5.75 20.47 3.44
CA GLU A 188 5.80 20.74 4.89
C GLU A 188 4.83 19.91 5.75
N CYS A 189 5.39 18.79 6.22
CA CYS A 189 4.88 18.03 7.36
C CYS A 189 4.79 18.92 8.61
N SER A 190 3.62 19.48 8.91
CA SER A 190 3.10 19.60 10.27
C SER A 190 1.71 20.22 10.25
N GLY A 191 0.70 19.41 10.59
CA GLY A 191 -0.65 19.90 10.90
C GLY A 191 -1.72 19.41 9.93
N LYS A 192 -2.60 18.52 10.44
CA LYS A 192 -3.93 18.30 9.86
C LYS A 192 -4.66 19.65 9.77
N GLY A 193 -5.31 19.90 8.63
CA GLY A 193 -6.18 21.07 8.47
C GLY A 193 -6.67 21.25 7.04
N THR A 194 -7.78 20.59 6.69
CA THR A 194 -8.84 21.14 5.82
C THR A 194 -8.44 21.79 4.48
N GLY A 195 -7.93 21.03 3.51
CA GLY A 195 -7.83 21.58 2.15
C GLY A 195 -7.20 20.67 1.08
N GLU A 196 -8.08 20.14 0.22
CA GLU A 196 -7.97 19.94 -1.24
C GLU A 196 -7.47 18.62 -1.87
N GLY A 197 -6.89 17.66 -1.14
CA GLY A 197 -6.45 16.38 -1.73
C GLY A 197 -6.80 15.14 -0.90
N ALA A 198 -7.03 14.01 -1.58
CA ALA A 198 -7.21 12.70 -0.95
C ALA A 198 -5.92 12.25 -0.23
N TRP A 199 -6.03 11.54 0.89
CA TRP A 199 -4.87 10.94 1.56
C TRP A 199 -4.36 9.75 0.73
N LEU A 200 -3.08 9.75 0.35
CA LEU A 200 -2.51 8.72 -0.52
C LEU A 200 -1.69 7.70 0.28
N ILE A 201 -2.16 6.46 0.35
CA ILE A 201 -1.52 5.35 1.05
C ILE A 201 -0.87 4.39 0.05
N ALA A 202 0.42 4.13 0.17
CA ALA A 202 1.11 3.09 -0.59
C ALA A 202 1.08 1.74 0.15
N VAL A 203 0.73 0.69 -0.58
CA VAL A 203 0.79 -0.70 -0.12
C VAL A 203 2.17 -1.26 -0.40
N ASP A 204 2.81 -1.76 0.65
CA ASP A 204 4.15 -2.36 0.69
C ASP A 204 5.31 -1.40 0.40
N CYS A 205 5.27 -0.74 -0.75
CA CYS A 205 6.24 0.22 -1.26
C CYS A 205 5.53 1.17 -2.23
N PRO A 206 5.83 2.49 -2.24
CA PRO A 206 5.30 3.39 -3.26
C PRO A 206 5.60 2.86 -4.66
N SER A 207 4.57 2.75 -5.49
CA SER A 207 4.72 2.26 -6.85
C SER A 207 5.70 3.12 -7.64
N GLY A 208 6.68 2.47 -8.27
CA GLY A 208 7.77 3.14 -8.97
C GLY A 208 9.04 3.36 -8.12
N LEU A 209 9.01 3.04 -6.82
CA LEU A 209 10.20 3.00 -5.97
C LEU A 209 10.79 1.59 -5.92
N ASN A 210 12.10 1.46 -6.06
CA ASN A 210 12.79 0.20 -5.86
C ASN A 210 12.96 -0.05 -4.34
N ALA A 211 12.24 -1.03 -3.81
CA ALA A 211 12.26 -1.35 -2.37
C ALA A 211 13.63 -1.83 -1.85
N GLN A 212 14.54 -2.30 -2.72
CA GLN A 212 15.89 -2.70 -2.35
C GLN A 212 16.83 -1.49 -2.20
N THR A 213 16.83 -0.60 -3.20
CA THR A 213 17.84 0.46 -3.34
C THR A 213 17.34 1.86 -2.98
N GLY A 214 16.02 2.05 -2.93
CA GLY A 214 15.37 3.36 -2.78
C GLY A 214 15.45 4.24 -4.03
N THR A 215 15.87 3.69 -5.16
CA THR A 215 15.89 4.42 -6.44
C THR A 215 14.47 4.53 -7.00
N ALA A 216 14.02 5.74 -7.29
CA ALA A 216 12.71 6.00 -7.90
C ALA A 216 12.80 6.06 -9.42
N ALA A 217 11.80 5.48 -10.10
CA ALA A 217 11.51 5.74 -11.50
C ALA A 217 10.96 7.15 -11.71
N GLN A 218 10.89 7.61 -12.95
CA GLN A 218 10.29 8.92 -13.26
C GLN A 218 8.83 9.01 -12.79
N ALA A 219 8.04 7.96 -13.01
CA ALA A 219 6.73 7.80 -12.41
C ALA A 219 6.88 7.03 -11.09
N CYS A 220 6.85 7.77 -9.98
CA CYS A 220 6.90 7.19 -8.64
C CYS A 220 5.87 7.88 -7.74
N ILE A 221 5.08 7.10 -7.01
CA ILE A 221 4.08 7.59 -6.07
C ILE A 221 4.76 8.38 -4.95
N ARG A 222 4.14 9.50 -4.57
CA ARG A 222 4.49 10.31 -3.40
C ARG A 222 3.42 10.13 -2.34
N ALA A 223 3.57 9.09 -1.53
CA ALA A 223 2.58 8.73 -0.54
C ALA A 223 2.65 9.65 0.68
N ASP A 224 1.49 9.90 1.29
CA ASP A 224 1.40 10.46 2.64
C ASP A 224 1.78 9.42 3.70
N GLU A 225 1.53 8.14 3.39
CA GLU A 225 1.81 7.00 4.25
C GLU A 225 2.11 5.73 3.44
N THR A 226 3.07 4.92 3.89
CA THR A 226 3.39 3.60 3.32
C THR A 226 3.19 2.53 4.38
N ILE A 227 2.41 1.49 4.05
CA ILE A 227 2.20 0.31 4.90
C ILE A 227 3.08 -0.83 4.37
N THR A 228 4.27 -1.01 4.95
CA THR A 228 5.19 -2.10 4.58
C THR A 228 4.85 -3.39 5.32
N MET A 229 4.92 -4.52 4.62
CA MET A 229 4.55 -5.83 5.16
C MET A 229 5.76 -6.64 5.65
N LEU A 230 5.60 -7.38 6.75
CA LEU A 230 6.55 -8.31 7.40
C LEU A 230 7.83 -7.69 7.96
N ALA A 231 8.51 -6.88 7.16
CA ALA A 231 9.73 -6.17 7.51
C ALA A 231 9.79 -4.82 6.80
N VAL A 232 10.64 -3.93 7.31
CA VAL A 232 10.99 -2.69 6.61
C VAL A 232 12.02 -3.01 5.55
N LYS A 233 11.75 -2.65 4.29
CA LYS A 233 12.69 -2.88 3.20
C LYS A 233 13.79 -1.82 3.23
N THR A 234 15.03 -2.22 2.96
CA THR A 234 16.21 -1.32 3.03
C THR A 234 16.05 -0.05 2.21
N GLY A 235 15.47 -0.14 1.02
CA GLY A 235 15.25 0.99 0.12
C GLY A 235 14.24 2.01 0.63
N LEU A 236 13.36 1.66 1.59
CA LEU A 236 12.41 2.61 2.19
C LEU A 236 13.07 3.55 3.22
N LEU A 237 14.31 3.27 3.61
CA LEU A 237 15.03 3.97 4.68
C LEU A 237 16.16 4.87 4.18
N VAL A 238 16.50 4.77 2.90
CA VAL A 238 17.54 5.62 2.31
C VAL A 238 17.03 7.05 2.16
N PRO A 239 17.89 8.08 2.30
CA PRO A 239 17.46 9.47 2.21
C PRO A 239 16.72 9.82 0.92
N GLU A 240 17.09 9.17 -0.19
CA GLU A 240 16.52 9.39 -1.52
C GLU A 240 15.05 8.94 -1.61
N ALA A 241 14.61 8.03 -0.74
CA ALA A 241 13.23 7.54 -0.68
C ALA A 241 12.30 8.47 0.13
N ALA A 242 12.85 9.38 0.95
CA ALA A 242 12.08 10.25 1.82
C ALA A 242 10.96 11.07 1.13
N PRO A 243 11.14 11.59 -0.11
CA PRO A 243 10.08 12.30 -0.83
C PRO A 243 8.89 11.43 -1.26
N TYR A 244 9.01 10.10 -1.15
CA TYR A 244 8.05 9.16 -1.72
C TYR A 244 7.29 8.33 -0.66
N VAL A 245 7.96 8.02 0.46
CA VAL A 245 7.47 7.04 1.45
C VAL A 245 6.42 7.62 2.41
N GLY A 246 6.49 8.92 2.69
CA GLY A 246 5.62 9.53 3.69
C GLY A 246 5.83 8.93 5.10
N GLN A 247 4.77 8.80 5.88
CA GLN A 247 4.81 8.08 7.15
C GLN A 247 4.98 6.59 6.89
N LEU A 248 6.04 5.97 7.41
CA LEU A 248 6.26 4.54 7.26
C LEU A 248 5.63 3.77 8.43
N ARG A 249 4.78 2.79 8.12
CA ARG A 249 4.23 1.84 9.10
C ARG A 249 4.51 0.40 8.71
N LEU A 250 4.78 -0.43 9.69
CA LEU A 250 5.02 -1.85 9.53
C LEU A 250 3.79 -2.66 9.96
N ALA A 251 3.34 -3.57 9.09
CA ALA A 251 2.38 -4.61 9.42
C ALA A 251 3.10 -5.96 9.54
N LEU A 252 3.06 -6.58 10.73
CA LEU A 252 3.81 -7.82 11.02
C LEU A 252 3.16 -9.09 10.45
N LEU A 253 1.87 -9.04 10.09
CA LEU A 253 1.08 -10.16 9.54
C LEU A 253 1.04 -11.44 10.39
N GLU A 254 1.13 -11.28 11.71
CA GLU A 254 1.03 -12.38 12.68
C GLU A 254 -0.37 -13.01 12.72
N SER A 255 -0.49 -14.22 13.27
CA SER A 255 -1.80 -14.79 13.61
C SER A 255 -2.46 -13.99 14.73
N GLU A 256 -3.79 -13.89 14.69
CA GLU A 256 -4.57 -13.40 15.84
C GLU A 256 -4.41 -14.30 17.07
#